data_AF-A0A1E1WJ30-F1
#
_entry.id   AF-A0A1E1WJ30-F1
#
_cell.length_a   1.000
_cell.length_b   1.000
_cell.length_c   1.000
_cell.angle_alpha   90.00
_cell.angle_beta   90.00
_cell.angle_gamma   90.00
#
_symmetry.space_group_name_H-M   'P 1'
#
loop_
_entity.id
_entity.type
_entity.pdbx_description
1 polymer ?
#
loop_
_entity_poly.entity_id
_entity_poly.type
_entity_poly.pdbx_seq_one_letter_code
_entity_poly.pdbx_strand_id
1 'polypeptide(L)'
;AQAALAALATACRVAHGRMSGGAGRAARWLADDDIVRFLQALPNWSAAIGTGNKPTHQELTQAYEREAEILGSSLGDGAVTKREIIADVNALADIALLCESMDWLSANIKTIPTILSTSSTGGSGLKLTDKFCSDIAAAASIFDEISHKCLLLLHLELRIQCFHYLGQEEREGSTE
;
A
#
# COMPACT_ATOMS: atom_id res chain seq x y z
N ALA A 1 12.66 -15.48 -18.82
CA ALA A 1 11.32 -15.47 -18.18
C ALA A 1 11.28 -16.38 -16.94
N GLN A 2 11.49 -17.70 -17.06
CA GLN A 2 11.35 -18.64 -15.94
C GLN A 2 12.30 -18.38 -14.75
N ALA A 3 13.56 -18.01 -15.00
CA ALA A 3 14.51 -17.64 -13.95
C ALA A 3 14.12 -16.37 -13.18
N ALA A 4 13.57 -15.36 -13.88
CA ALA A 4 13.10 -14.12 -13.25
C ALA A 4 11.86 -14.36 -12.38
N LEU A 5 10.93 -15.20 -12.85
CA LEU A 5 9.75 -15.58 -12.07
C LEU A 5 10.13 -16.38 -10.81
N ALA A 6 11.11 -17.27 -10.92
CA ALA A 6 11.63 -18.03 -9.79
C ALA A 6 12.36 -17.14 -8.77
N ALA A 7 13.10 -16.13 -9.24
CA ALA A 7 13.74 -15.13 -8.38
C ALA A 7 12.69 -14.29 -7.64
N LEU A 8 11.66 -13.79 -8.35
CA LEU A 8 10.55 -13.06 -7.74
C LEU A 8 9.82 -13.91 -6.69
N ALA A 9 9.48 -15.16 -7.02
CA ALA A 9 8.81 -16.05 -6.08
C ALA A 9 9.67 -16.33 -4.82
N THR A 10 11.00 -16.36 -4.98
CA THR A 10 11.93 -16.52 -3.86
C THR A 10 11.98 -15.26 -3.01
N ALA A 11 12.06 -14.08 -3.62
CA ALA A 11 11.98 -12.80 -2.91
C ALA A 11 10.66 -12.67 -2.14
N CYS A 12 9.52 -12.99 -2.76
CA CYS A 12 8.21 -12.96 -2.10
C CYS A 12 8.15 -13.92 -0.88
N ARG A 13 8.74 -15.11 -0.97
CA ARG A 13 8.79 -16.06 0.16
C ARG A 13 9.66 -15.54 1.31
N VAL A 14 10.81 -14.95 1.00
CA VAL A 14 11.70 -14.35 2.01
C VAL A 14 11.01 -13.17 2.68
N ALA A 15 10.39 -12.28 1.91
CA ALA A 15 9.60 -11.15 2.41
C ALA A 15 8.45 -11.62 3.32
N HIS A 16 7.68 -12.61 2.87
CA HIS A 16 6.62 -13.20 3.67
C HIS A 16 7.15 -13.76 5.00
N GLY A 17 8.31 -14.43 4.98
CA GLY A 17 8.96 -14.93 6.19
C GLY A 17 9.26 -13.82 7.21
N ARG A 18 9.72 -12.65 6.75
CA ARG A 18 9.97 -11.46 7.60
C ARG A 18 8.67 -10.86 8.15
N MET A 19 7.58 -10.91 7.38
CA MET A 19 6.28 -10.32 7.73
C MET A 19 5.41 -11.22 8.62
N SER A 20 5.59 -12.54 8.59
CA SER A 20 4.74 -13.51 9.29
C SER A 20 4.88 -13.51 10.83
N GLY A 21 5.70 -12.62 11.40
CA GLY A 21 6.09 -12.61 12.81
C GLY A 21 5.14 -11.89 13.78
N GLY A 22 4.08 -11.24 13.31
CA GLY A 22 3.09 -10.63 14.19
C GLY A 22 1.96 -9.96 13.41
N ALA A 23 0.73 -10.14 13.88
CA ALA A 23 -0.41 -9.33 13.43
C ALA A 23 -0.21 -7.89 13.93
N GLY A 24 0.68 -7.15 13.26
CA GLY A 24 0.99 -5.76 13.57
C GLY A 24 -0.26 -4.91 13.56
N ARG A 25 -0.25 -3.81 14.32
CA ARG A 25 -1.41 -2.90 14.40
C ARG A 25 -1.79 -2.38 13.01
N ALA A 26 -0.81 -2.18 12.14
CA ALA A 26 -1.02 -1.80 10.74
C ALA A 26 -1.89 -2.84 9.98
N ALA A 27 -1.68 -4.14 10.21
CA ALA A 27 -2.48 -5.18 9.57
C ALA A 27 -3.94 -5.20 10.08
N ARG A 28 -4.15 -4.91 11.37
CA ARG A 28 -5.49 -4.79 11.96
C ARG A 28 -6.23 -3.57 11.42
N TRP A 29 -5.56 -2.42 11.36
CA TRP A 29 -6.12 -1.19 10.79
C TRP A 29 -6.34 -1.28 9.29
N LEU A 30 -5.53 -2.05 8.57
CA LEU A 30 -5.77 -2.34 7.15
C LEU A 30 -7.03 -3.18 6.91
N ALA A 31 -7.44 -3.99 7.89
CA ALA A 31 -8.68 -4.77 7.84
C ALA A 31 -9.92 -3.98 8.29
N ASP A 32 -9.74 -2.74 8.74
CA ASP A 32 -10.81 -1.84 9.16
C ASP A 32 -11.17 -0.88 8.02
N ASP A 33 -12.33 -1.12 7.39
CA ASP A 33 -12.79 -0.36 6.22
C ASP A 33 -12.98 1.14 6.53
N ASP A 34 -13.33 1.51 7.76
CA ASP A 34 -13.51 2.91 8.14
C ASP A 34 -12.16 3.62 8.25
N ILE A 35 -11.15 2.98 8.83
CA ILE A 35 -9.78 3.52 8.87
C ILE A 35 -9.21 3.62 7.45
N VAL A 36 -9.38 2.59 6.62
CA VAL A 36 -8.90 2.60 5.24
C VAL A 36 -9.56 3.73 4.45
N ARG A 37 -10.89 3.85 4.51
CA ARG A 37 -11.62 4.92 3.82
C ARG A 37 -11.19 6.30 4.30
N PHE A 38 -10.98 6.46 5.61
CA PHE A 38 -10.48 7.71 6.19
C PHE A 38 -9.10 8.08 5.64
N LEU A 39 -8.15 7.14 5.66
CA LEU A 39 -6.80 7.37 5.13
C LEU A 39 -6.81 7.72 3.64
N GLN A 40 -7.64 7.03 2.85
CA GLN A 40 -7.76 7.29 1.42
C GLN A 40 -8.37 8.66 1.11
N ALA A 41 -9.15 9.23 2.03
CA ALA A 41 -9.70 10.58 1.89
C ALA A 41 -8.69 11.69 2.23
N LEU A 42 -7.52 11.34 2.79
CA LEU A 42 -6.52 12.35 3.16
C LEU A 42 -5.79 12.92 1.93
N PRO A 43 -5.37 14.20 1.99
CA PRO A 43 -4.70 14.83 0.85
C PRO A 43 -3.35 14.18 0.49
N ASN A 44 -2.62 13.66 1.48
CA ASN A 44 -1.35 12.96 1.25
C ASN A 44 -1.54 11.64 0.47
N TRP A 45 -2.62 10.92 0.73
CA TRP A 45 -2.98 9.73 -0.05
C TRP A 45 -3.30 10.11 -1.49
N SER A 46 -4.18 11.11 -1.68
CA SER A 46 -4.57 11.59 -3.01
C SER A 46 -3.37 12.08 -3.83
N ALA A 47 -2.39 12.69 -3.17
CA ALA A 47 -1.13 13.08 -3.79
C ALA A 47 -0.26 11.87 -4.18
N ALA A 48 -0.18 10.84 -3.31
CA ALA A 48 0.59 9.62 -3.57
C ALA A 48 0.06 8.82 -4.78
N ILE A 49 -1.26 8.76 -4.95
CA ILE A 49 -1.89 8.07 -6.10
C ILE A 49 -2.08 8.97 -7.33
N GLY A 50 -1.65 10.24 -7.27
CA GLY A 50 -1.71 11.16 -8.41
C GLY A 50 -3.11 11.63 -8.82
N THR A 51 -4.12 11.49 -7.95
CA THR A 51 -5.52 11.85 -8.26
C THR A 51 -5.98 13.16 -7.61
N GLY A 52 -5.17 13.76 -6.73
CA GLY A 52 -5.53 14.95 -5.96
C GLY A 52 -5.09 16.28 -6.58
N ASN A 53 -5.92 17.30 -6.43
CA ASN A 53 -5.46 18.69 -6.53
C ASN A 53 -4.46 18.98 -5.41
N LYS A 54 -3.53 19.91 -5.64
CA LYS A 54 -2.63 20.38 -4.58
C LYS A 54 -3.46 21.06 -3.48
N PRO A 55 -3.52 20.49 -2.26
CA PRO A 55 -4.25 21.11 -1.16
C PRO A 55 -3.53 22.37 -0.71
N THR A 56 -4.28 23.32 -0.18
CA THR A 56 -3.73 24.50 0.49
C THR A 56 -3.10 24.12 1.83
N HIS A 57 -2.22 24.97 2.36
CA HIS A 57 -1.60 24.74 3.67
C HIS A 57 -2.64 24.59 4.79
N GLN A 58 -3.70 25.41 4.77
CA GLN A 58 -4.75 25.36 5.79
C GLN A 58 -5.54 24.05 5.75
N GLU A 59 -5.87 23.55 4.55
CA GLU A 59 -6.54 22.27 4.38
C GLU A 59 -5.67 21.10 4.85
N LEU A 60 -4.35 21.17 4.61
CA LEU A 60 -3.41 20.18 5.12
C LEU A 60 -3.37 20.15 6.64
N THR A 61 -3.25 21.31 7.29
CA THR A 61 -3.28 21.40 8.76
C THR A 61 -4.55 20.80 9.34
N GLN A 62 -5.72 21.18 8.80
CA GLN A 62 -7.02 20.65 9.26
C GLN A 62 -7.19 19.15 9.01
N ALA A 63 -6.61 18.63 7.93
CA ALA A 63 -6.63 17.20 7.65
C ALA A 63 -5.76 16.42 8.66
N TYR A 64 -4.56 16.93 8.96
CA TYR A 64 -3.64 16.30 9.90
C TYR A 64 -4.12 16.37 11.36
N GLU A 65 -4.76 17.46 11.76
CA GLU A 65 -5.40 17.56 13.09
C GLU A 65 -6.51 16.51 13.26
N ARG A 66 -7.40 16.39 12.26
CA ARG A 66 -8.45 15.36 12.26
C ARG A 66 -7.90 13.94 12.23
N GLU A 67 -6.80 13.73 11.51
CA GLU A 67 -6.09 12.46 11.49
C GLU A 67 -5.53 12.08 12.85
N ALA A 68 -4.87 13.01 13.54
CA ALA A 68 -4.35 12.77 14.88
C ALA A 68 -5.48 12.43 15.87
N GLU A 69 -6.64 13.09 15.76
CA GLU A 69 -7.82 12.80 16.59
C GLU A 69 -8.41 11.42 16.31
N ILE A 70 -8.65 11.07 15.04
CA ILE A 70 -9.28 9.80 14.66
C ILE A 70 -8.36 8.61 14.92
N LEU A 71 -7.10 8.69 14.49
CA LEU A 71 -6.15 7.60 14.71
C LEU A 71 -5.75 7.52 16.19
N GLY A 72 -5.61 8.66 16.87
CA GLY A 72 -5.35 8.73 18.30
C GLY A 72 -6.47 8.10 19.13
N SER A 73 -7.73 8.43 18.84
CA SER A 73 -8.87 7.76 19.50
C SER A 73 -8.95 6.26 19.20
N SER A 74 -8.57 5.85 17.98
CA SER A 74 -8.48 4.43 17.59
C SER A 74 -7.37 3.65 18.31
N LEU A 75 -6.41 4.33 18.95
CA LEU A 75 -5.42 3.68 19.82
C LEU A 75 -6.02 3.24 21.16
N GLY A 76 -7.07 3.91 21.63
CA GLY A 76 -7.61 3.75 22.99
C GLY A 76 -6.63 4.23 24.07
N ASP A 77 -6.76 3.68 25.28
CA ASP A 77 -5.87 4.00 26.43
C ASP A 77 -4.50 3.30 26.36
N GLY A 78 -4.28 2.48 25.33
CA GLY A 78 -3.07 1.67 25.16
C GLY A 78 -2.01 2.38 24.32
N ALA A 79 -0.86 2.68 24.92
CA ALA A 79 0.30 3.15 24.17
C ALA A 79 0.73 2.10 23.13
N VAL A 80 1.12 2.54 21.93
CA VAL A 80 1.66 1.63 20.91
C VAL A 80 2.92 0.98 21.47
N THR A 81 3.00 -0.34 21.42
CA THR A 81 4.19 -1.07 21.88
C THR A 81 5.08 -1.47 20.72
N LYS A 82 6.38 -1.63 20.95
CA LYS A 82 7.35 -2.07 19.93
C LYS A 82 7.00 -3.40 19.25
N ARG A 83 6.22 -4.27 19.91
CA ARG A 83 5.76 -5.54 19.34
C ARG A 83 4.69 -5.38 18.26
N GLU A 84 4.03 -4.22 18.21
CA GLU A 84 2.96 -3.92 17.27
C GLU A 84 3.45 -3.20 16.01
N ILE A 85 4.75 -2.89 15.97
CA ILE A 85 5.47 -2.18 14.91
C ILE A 85 6.31 -3.17 14.11
N ILE A 86 6.36 -2.95 12.80
CA ILE A 86 7.30 -3.61 11.91
C ILE A 86 8.67 -2.94 12.07
N ALA A 87 9.46 -3.45 13.02
CA ALA A 87 10.76 -2.87 13.37
C ALA A 87 11.87 -3.16 12.34
N ASP A 88 11.71 -4.19 11.50
CA ASP A 88 12.68 -4.54 10.46
C ASP A 88 12.48 -3.66 9.21
N VAL A 89 13.43 -2.77 8.95
CA VAL A 89 13.44 -1.90 7.78
C VAL A 89 13.45 -2.71 6.47
N ASN A 90 14.05 -3.90 6.47
CA ASN A 90 14.04 -4.75 5.27
C ASN A 90 12.64 -5.28 4.96
N ALA A 91 11.83 -5.56 5.98
CA ALA A 91 10.44 -5.94 5.78
C ALA A 91 9.63 -4.79 5.17
N LEU A 92 9.86 -3.54 5.60
CA LEU A 92 9.25 -2.35 5.00
C LEU A 92 9.69 -2.16 3.55
N ALA A 93 10.99 -2.32 3.29
CA ALA A 93 11.55 -2.24 1.94
C ALA A 93 10.97 -3.31 1.01
N ASP A 94 10.78 -4.54 1.50
CA ASP A 94 10.14 -5.60 0.73
C ASP A 94 8.67 -5.28 0.41
N ILE A 95 7.92 -4.69 1.35
CA ILE A 95 6.53 -4.25 1.12
C ILE A 95 6.49 -3.14 0.07
N ALA A 96 7.42 -2.18 0.14
CA ALA A 96 7.51 -1.11 -0.85
C ALA A 96 7.87 -1.65 -2.24
N LEU A 97 8.82 -2.59 -2.31
CA LEU A 97 9.17 -3.27 -3.56
C LEU A 97 7.98 -4.06 -4.12
N LEU A 98 7.22 -4.75 -3.28
CA LEU A 98 6.01 -5.46 -3.68
C LEU A 98 4.95 -4.50 -4.22
N CYS A 99 4.75 -3.36 -3.55
CA CYS A 99 3.86 -2.28 -3.99
C CYS A 99 4.20 -1.84 -5.43
N GLU A 100 5.44 -1.41 -5.65
CA GLU A 100 5.92 -0.93 -6.96
C GLU A 100 5.84 -2.04 -8.02
N SER A 101 6.24 -3.26 -7.67
CA SER A 101 6.24 -4.38 -8.61
C SER A 101 4.83 -4.76 -9.07
N MET A 102 3.83 -4.73 -8.18
CA MET A 102 2.46 -5.06 -8.52
C MET A 102 1.78 -3.94 -9.32
N ASP A 103 2.05 -2.67 -8.99
CA ASP A 103 1.61 -1.53 -9.79
C ASP A 103 2.14 -1.61 -11.23
N TRP A 104 3.45 -1.78 -11.36
CA TRP A 104 4.10 -1.94 -12.66
C TRP A 104 3.55 -3.14 -13.42
N LEU A 105 3.41 -4.30 -12.78
CA LEU A 105 2.90 -5.51 -13.43
C LEU A 105 1.46 -5.33 -13.91
N SER A 106 0.59 -4.73 -13.08
CA SER A 106 -0.79 -4.41 -13.45
C SER A 106 -0.85 -3.52 -14.68
N ALA A 107 -0.10 -2.42 -14.69
CA ALA A 107 -0.03 -1.48 -15.79
C ALA A 107 0.40 -2.18 -17.10
N ASN A 108 1.41 -3.04 -17.04
CA ASN A 108 1.88 -3.79 -18.21
C ASN A 108 0.86 -4.82 -18.69
N ILE A 109 0.23 -5.58 -17.78
CA ILE A 109 -0.78 -6.59 -18.13
C ILE A 109 -1.98 -5.96 -18.84
N LYS A 110 -2.42 -4.78 -18.39
CA LYS A 110 -3.50 -4.01 -19.04
C LYS A 110 -3.20 -3.66 -20.49
N THR A 111 -1.92 -3.58 -20.89
CA THR A 111 -1.53 -3.26 -22.28
C THR A 111 -1.55 -4.48 -23.22
N ILE A 112 -1.53 -5.70 -22.68
CA ILE A 112 -1.42 -6.95 -23.47
C ILE A 112 -2.51 -7.05 -24.54
N PRO A 113 -3.82 -6.83 -24.25
CA PRO A 113 -4.86 -6.96 -25.26
C PRO A 113 -4.64 -6.01 -26.44
N THR A 114 -4.23 -4.77 -26.14
CA THR A 114 -3.94 -3.75 -27.15
C THR A 114 -2.74 -4.15 -28.01
N ILE A 115 -1.64 -4.60 -27.41
CA ILE A 115 -0.43 -5.01 -28.13
C ILE A 115 -0.74 -6.18 -29.09
N LEU A 116 -1.47 -7.20 -28.62
CA LEU A 116 -1.81 -8.37 -29.42
C LEU A 116 -2.82 -8.06 -30.54
N SER A 117 -3.70 -7.08 -30.31
CA SER A 117 -4.68 -6.62 -31.30
C SER A 117 -4.06 -5.68 -32.36
N THR A 118 -2.88 -5.09 -32.10
CA THR A 118 -2.26 -4.04 -32.95
C THR A 118 -1.01 -4.48 -33.73
N SER A 119 -0.43 -5.65 -33.46
CA SER A 119 0.66 -6.22 -34.28
C SER A 119 0.14 -6.55 -35.69
N SER A 120 0.57 -6.00 -36.83
CA SER A 120 1.61 -5.02 -37.18
C SER A 120 1.33 -4.50 -38.62
N THR A 121 2.07 -3.49 -39.08
CA THR A 121 2.17 -2.91 -40.45
C THR A 121 2.06 -3.90 -41.64
N GLY A 122 0.85 -4.41 -41.90
CA GLY A 122 0.53 -5.20 -43.11
C GLY A 122 -0.19 -6.54 -42.89
N GLY A 123 -0.52 -6.95 -41.66
CA GLY A 123 -1.21 -8.22 -41.42
C GLY A 123 -2.11 -8.16 -40.19
N SER A 124 -3.35 -8.64 -40.35
CA SER A 124 -4.45 -8.60 -39.38
C SER A 124 -4.04 -8.96 -37.94
N GLY A 125 -4.30 -8.05 -37.00
CA GLY A 125 -4.12 -8.30 -35.57
C GLY A 125 -4.94 -9.51 -35.08
N LEU A 126 -4.50 -10.10 -33.97
CA LEU A 126 -5.19 -11.26 -33.40
C LEU A 126 -6.57 -10.83 -32.88
N LYS A 127 -7.62 -11.51 -33.35
CA LYS A 127 -8.95 -11.39 -32.74
C LYS A 127 -8.94 -12.10 -31.38
N LEU A 128 -8.77 -11.33 -30.32
CA LEU A 128 -8.87 -11.82 -28.95
C LEU A 128 -10.33 -12.09 -28.60
N THR A 129 -10.57 -13.12 -27.78
CA THR A 129 -11.90 -13.38 -27.24
C THR A 129 -12.22 -12.42 -26.11
N ASP A 130 -13.49 -12.04 -25.96
CA ASP A 130 -13.92 -11.19 -24.84
C ASP A 130 -13.57 -11.82 -23.48
N LYS A 131 -13.67 -13.17 -23.39
CA LYS A 131 -13.26 -13.91 -22.20
C LYS A 131 -11.80 -13.67 -21.86
N PHE A 132 -10.89 -13.76 -22.83
CA PHE A 132 -9.47 -13.51 -22.60
C PHE A 132 -9.21 -12.09 -22.11
N CYS A 133 -9.83 -11.09 -22.75
CA CYS A 133 -9.71 -9.69 -22.33
C CYS A 133 -10.23 -9.49 -20.88
N SER A 134 -11.34 -10.13 -20.54
CA SER A 134 -11.90 -10.11 -19.18
C SER A 134 -10.98 -10.78 -18.16
N ASP A 135 -10.41 -11.94 -18.47
CA ASP A 135 -9.50 -12.66 -17.58
C ASP A 135 -8.23 -11.83 -17.30
N ILE A 136 -7.68 -11.17 -18.34
CA ILE A 136 -6.52 -10.27 -18.23
C ILE A 136 -6.85 -9.04 -17.38
N ALA A 137 -8.01 -8.42 -17.58
CA ALA A 137 -8.44 -7.28 -16.78
C ALA A 137 -8.65 -7.65 -15.31
N ALA A 138 -9.24 -8.82 -15.04
CA ALA A 138 -9.41 -9.34 -13.70
C ALA A 138 -8.06 -9.61 -13.01
N ALA A 139 -7.11 -10.23 -13.72
CA ALA A 139 -5.76 -10.44 -13.20
C ALA A 139 -5.06 -9.11 -12.87
N ALA A 140 -5.14 -8.11 -13.75
CA ALA A 140 -4.58 -6.79 -13.48
C ALA A 140 -5.21 -6.12 -12.24
N SER A 141 -6.53 -6.24 -12.07
CA SER A 141 -7.23 -5.70 -10.91
C SER A 141 -6.76 -6.31 -9.59
N ILE A 142 -6.40 -7.60 -9.57
CA ILE A 142 -5.83 -8.25 -8.38
C ILE A 142 -4.48 -7.62 -8.03
N PHE A 143 -3.63 -7.35 -9.03
CA PHE A 143 -2.34 -6.70 -8.80
C PHE A 143 -2.50 -5.24 -8.33
N ASP A 144 -3.45 -4.49 -8.89
CA ASP A 144 -3.80 -3.17 -8.39
C ASP A 144 -4.19 -3.22 -6.90
N GLU A 145 -5.05 -4.18 -6.52
CA GLU A 145 -5.52 -4.32 -5.14
C GLU A 145 -4.37 -4.63 -4.18
N ILE A 146 -3.45 -5.52 -4.57
CA ILE A 146 -2.26 -5.84 -3.77
C ILE A 146 -1.38 -4.61 -3.61
N SER A 147 -1.11 -3.87 -4.70
CA SER A 147 -0.32 -2.64 -4.64
C SER A 147 -0.93 -1.62 -3.68
N HIS A 148 -2.23 -1.35 -3.80
CA HIS A 148 -2.93 -0.41 -2.91
C HIS A 148 -2.88 -0.84 -1.44
N LYS A 149 -3.03 -2.14 -1.16
CA LYS A 149 -2.91 -2.68 0.21
C LYS A 149 -1.50 -2.53 0.77
N CYS A 150 -0.47 -2.77 -0.04
CA CYS A 150 0.91 -2.54 0.37
C CYS A 150 1.17 -1.07 0.71
N LEU A 151 0.68 -0.13 -0.13
CA LEU A 151 0.83 1.31 0.12
C LEU A 151 0.10 1.75 1.39
N LEU A 152 -1.13 1.29 1.60
CA LEU A 152 -1.89 1.55 2.83
C LEU A 152 -1.17 1.01 4.07
N LEU A 153 -0.64 -0.21 3.99
CA LEU A 153 0.12 -0.81 5.08
C LEU A 153 1.34 0.02 5.46
N LEU A 154 2.11 0.51 4.47
CA LEU A 154 3.25 1.40 4.71
C LEU A 154 2.83 2.73 5.35
N HIS A 155 1.73 3.31 4.85
CA HIS A 155 1.17 4.55 5.40
C HIS A 155 0.74 4.39 6.86
N LEU A 156 0.06 3.30 7.19
CA LEU A 156 -0.38 2.95 8.53
C LEU A 156 0.82 2.74 9.45
N GLU A 157 1.81 1.98 8.99
CA GLU A 157 3.00 1.65 9.75
C GLU A 157 3.83 2.90 10.10
N LEU A 158 4.00 3.84 9.17
CA LEU A 158 4.65 5.12 9.44
C LEU A 158 3.97 5.88 10.59
N ARG A 159 2.64 5.93 10.59
CA ARG A 159 1.85 6.61 11.62
C ARG A 159 1.96 5.92 12.98
N ILE A 160 1.89 4.58 12.99
CA ILE A 160 2.03 3.77 14.20
C ILE A 160 3.43 3.98 14.82
N GLN A 161 4.47 4.06 13.99
CA GLN A 161 5.82 4.40 14.45
C GLN A 161 5.89 5.82 15.03
N CYS A 162 5.26 6.82 14.40
CA CYS A 162 5.16 8.16 14.98
C CYS A 162 4.45 8.15 16.34
N PHE A 163 3.34 7.43 16.48
CA PHE A 163 2.65 7.30 17.77
C PHE A 163 3.51 6.65 18.86
N HIS A 164 4.34 5.67 18.51
CA HIS A 164 5.24 5.02 19.46
C HIS A 164 6.43 5.89 19.86
N TYR A 165 7.13 6.48 18.89
CA TYR A 165 8.37 7.20 19.17
C TYR A 165 8.10 8.65 19.62
N LEU A 166 7.20 9.37 18.95
CA LEU A 166 6.93 10.78 19.26
C LEU A 166 5.84 10.93 20.32
N GLY A 167 4.80 10.07 20.28
CA GLY A 167 3.70 10.12 21.24
C GLY A 167 4.07 9.68 22.67
N GLN A 168 5.21 9.00 22.85
CA GLN A 168 5.70 8.63 24.19
C GLN A 168 6.71 9.63 24.77
N GLU A 169 7.43 10.40 23.94
CA GLU A 169 8.30 11.48 24.42
C GLU A 169 7.51 12.55 25.20
N GLU A 170 6.26 12.85 24.80
CA GLU A 170 5.39 13.76 25.56
C GLU A 170 4.99 13.21 26.95
N ARG A 171 4.88 11.89 27.12
CA ARG A 171 4.54 11.27 28.42
C ARG A 171 5.73 11.25 29.37
N GLU A 172 6.94 10.97 28.88
CA GLU A 172 8.14 10.98 29.71
C GLU A 172 8.52 12.42 30.14
N GLY A 173 8.34 13.41 29.26
CA GLY A 173 8.56 14.82 29.57
C GLY A 173 7.51 15.47 30.49
N SER A 174 6.36 14.82 30.71
CA SER A 174 5.32 15.29 31.66
C SER A 174 5.55 14.81 33.11
N THR A 175 6.59 14.00 33.32
CA THR A 175 6.98 13.45 34.63
C THR A 175 8.22 14.12 35.25
N GLU A 176 8.78 15.14 34.59
CA GLU A 176 9.78 16.07 35.16
C GLU A 176 9.13 17.44 35.48
#